data_AF-A0A353CCM0-F1
#
_entry.id   AF-A0A353CCM0-F1
#
_cell.length_a   1.000
_cell.length_b   1.000
_cell.length_c   1.000
_cell.angle_alpha   90.00
_cell.angle_beta   90.00
_cell.angle_gamma   90.00
#
_symmetry.space_group_name_H-M   'P 1'
#
loop_
_entity.id
_entity.type
_entity.pdbx_description
1 polymer ?
#
loop_
_entity_poly.entity_id
_entity_poly.type
_entity_poly.pdbx_seq_one_letter_code
_entity_poly.pdbx_strand_id
1 'polypeptide(L)'
;MLYLMVLGRRFEEKCAEVYRMGKIGGFCHLYIGQEAIGVGTMTALEPTDMVITSYRDHVQAMIKGISPEAVMAELYGKEGGCVGGKGGSMHMFS
;
A
#
# COMPACT_ATOMS: atom_id res chain seq x y z
N MET A 1 -7.41 3.59 -14.62
CA MET A 1 -8.13 3.66 -13.32
C MET A 1 -8.70 2.31 -12.87
N LEU A 2 -9.55 1.62 -13.65
CA LEU A 2 -10.14 0.33 -13.24
C LEU A 2 -9.09 -0.70 -12.79
N TYR A 3 -8.04 -0.91 -13.59
CA TYR A 3 -6.94 -1.81 -13.25
C TYR A 3 -6.34 -1.50 -11.87
N LEU A 4 -6.03 -0.24 -11.58
CA LEU A 4 -5.44 0.17 -10.30
C LEU A 4 -6.38 -0.08 -9.12
N MET A 5 -7.68 0.15 -9.29
CA MET A 5 -8.67 -0.14 -8.23
C MET A 5 -8.77 -1.64 -7.97
N VAL A 6 -8.77 -2.47 -9.02
CA VAL A 6 -8.80 -3.93 -8.89
C VAL A 6 -7.50 -4.45 -8.28
N LEU A 7 -6.34 -3.93 -8.69
CA LEU A 7 -5.04 -4.25 -8.10
C LEU A 7 -5.04 -3.93 -6.61
N GLY A 8 -5.42 -2.70 -6.24
CA GLY A 8 -5.53 -2.29 -4.83
C GLY A 8 -6.47 -3.20 -4.03
N ARG A 9 -7.66 -3.52 -4.57
CA ARG A 9 -8.59 -4.45 -3.93
C ARG A 9 -7.95 -5.82 -3.67
N ARG A 10 -7.36 -6.44 -4.71
CA ARG A 10 -6.77 -7.78 -4.59
C ARG A 10 -5.56 -7.80 -3.66
N PHE A 11 -4.75 -6.76 -3.71
CA PHE A 11 -3.62 -6.58 -2.81
C PHE A 11 -4.08 -6.55 -1.34
N GLU A 12 -5.07 -5.71 -1.04
CA GLU A 12 -5.57 -5.53 0.33
C GLU A 12 -6.33 -6.75 0.85
N GLU A 13 -7.08 -7.46 -0.01
CA GLU A 13 -7.66 -8.78 0.32
C GLU A 13 -6.56 -9.77 0.73
N LYS A 14 -5.43 -9.77 0.01
CA LYS A 14 -4.29 -10.61 0.37
C LYS A 14 -3.63 -10.17 1.68
N CYS A 15 -3.45 -8.88 1.90
CA CYS A 15 -2.98 -8.34 3.19
C CYS A 15 -3.87 -8.80 4.35
N ALA A 16 -5.19 -8.75 4.18
CA ALA A 16 -6.15 -9.23 5.17
C ALA A 16 -5.98 -10.72 5.49
N GLU A 17 -5.83 -11.54 4.45
CA GLU A 17 -5.62 -12.98 4.57
C GLU A 17 -4.35 -13.29 5.38
N VAL A 18 -3.22 -12.71 4.98
CA VAL A 18 -1.91 -13.04 5.58
C VAL A 18 -1.73 -12.40 6.96
N TYR A 19 -2.39 -11.27 7.24
CA TYR A 19 -2.49 -10.70 8.58
C TYR A 19 -3.21 -11.68 9.53
N ARG A 20 -4.34 -12.27 9.10
CA ARG A 20 -5.06 -13.29 9.89
C ARG A 20 -4.25 -14.57 10.11
N MET A 21 -3.33 -14.89 9.21
CA MET A 21 -2.37 -15.98 9.37
C MET A 21 -1.20 -15.64 10.32
N GLY A 22 -1.16 -14.42 10.88
CA GLY A 22 -0.08 -13.95 11.75
C GLY A 22 1.24 -13.70 11.01
N LYS A 23 1.21 -13.48 9.69
CA LYS A 23 2.42 -13.22 8.89
C LYS A 23 2.83 -11.74 8.87
N ILE A 24 1.88 -10.85 9.15
CA ILE A 24 2.11 -9.41 9.36
C ILE A 24 1.91 -9.14 10.85
N GLY A 25 2.88 -8.49 11.49
CA GLY A 25 2.80 -8.07 12.88
C GLY A 25 2.30 -6.64 13.05
N GLY A 26 1.80 -6.29 14.23
CA GLY A 26 1.38 -4.92 14.54
C GLY A 26 0.10 -4.50 13.82
N PHE A 27 0.15 -3.37 13.12
CA PHE A 27 -1.02 -2.75 12.46
C PHE A 27 -1.12 -3.10 10.97
N CYS A 28 -2.33 -3.16 10.44
CA CYS A 28 -2.60 -3.35 9.00
C CYS A 28 -3.91 -2.66 8.58
N HIS A 29 -3.83 -1.52 7.90
CA HIS A 29 -4.99 -0.68 7.59
C HIS A 29 -5.38 -0.76 6.11
N LEU A 30 -6.42 -1.52 5.79
CA LEU A 30 -6.77 -1.91 4.42
C LEU A 30 -7.63 -0.88 3.64
N TYR A 31 -7.29 -0.55 2.40
CA TYR A 31 -8.07 0.32 1.50
C TYR A 31 -9.41 -0.24 1.01
N ILE A 32 -9.85 -1.43 1.46
CA ILE A 32 -11.05 -2.09 0.94
C ILE A 32 -12.27 -1.16 1.04
N GLY A 33 -12.84 -0.79 -0.11
CA GLY A 33 -14.00 0.11 -0.23
C GLY A 33 -13.64 1.59 -0.42
N GLN A 34 -12.37 1.96 -0.36
CA GLN A 34 -11.86 3.32 -0.57
C GLN A 34 -10.96 3.45 -1.81
N GLU A 35 -11.00 2.47 -2.71
CA GLU A 35 -10.12 2.42 -3.89
C GLU A 35 -10.34 3.61 -4.82
N ALA A 36 -11.59 4.07 -4.97
CA ALA A 36 -11.91 5.21 -5.80
C ALA A 36 -11.27 6.51 -5.28
N ILE A 37 -11.14 6.66 -3.95
CA ILE A 37 -10.48 7.82 -3.34
C ILE A 37 -8.98 7.74 -3.61
N GLY A 38 -8.35 6.62 -3.29
CA GLY A 38 -6.91 6.43 -3.46
C GLY A 38 -6.49 6.50 -4.93
N VAL A 39 -7.18 5.80 -5.83
CA VAL A 39 -6.85 5.81 -7.26
C VAL A 39 -7.25 7.14 -7.91
N GLY A 40 -8.47 7.61 -7.64
CA GLY A 40 -9.01 8.81 -8.28
C GLY A 40 -8.15 10.03 -8.02
N THR A 41 -7.85 10.31 -6.74
CA THR A 41 -7.03 11.46 -6.35
C THR A 41 -5.62 11.36 -6.94
N MET A 42 -4.96 10.21 -6.82
CA MET A 42 -3.57 10.04 -7.24
C MET A 42 -3.40 10.10 -8.76
N THR A 43 -4.38 9.65 -9.54
CA THR A 43 -4.32 9.72 -11.02
C THR A 43 -4.62 11.11 -11.59
N ALA A 44 -5.09 12.04 -10.77
CA ALA A 44 -5.34 13.42 -11.17
C ALA A 44 -4.14 14.36 -10.91
N LEU A 45 -3.10 13.87 -10.24
CA LEU A 45 -1.90 14.62 -9.89
C LEU A 45 -0.83 14.54 -10.99
N GLU A 46 0.01 15.55 -11.06
CA GLU A 46 1.22 15.52 -11.87
C GLU A 46 2.28 14.63 -11.20
N PRO A 47 3.21 14.01 -11.96
CA PRO A 47 4.25 13.16 -11.38
C PRO A 47 5.12 13.87 -10.32
N THR A 48 5.31 15.18 -10.47
CA THR A 48 6.09 16.05 -9.57
C THR A 48 5.36 16.45 -8.30
N ASP A 49 4.05 16.18 -8.20
CA ASP A 49 3.28 16.56 -7.02
C ASP A 49 3.64 15.67 -5.82
N MET A 50 3.84 16.34 -4.69
CA MET A 50 4.12 15.72 -3.40
C MET A 50 2.80 15.28 -2.74
N VAL A 51 2.79 14.08 -2.19
CA VAL A 51 1.61 13.50 -1.54
C VAL A 51 1.98 13.08 -0.12
N ILE A 52 1.09 13.40 0.81
CA ILE A 52 1.13 12.90 2.18
C ILE A 52 -0.24 12.30 2.52
N THR A 53 -0.23 11.22 3.28
CA THR A 53 -1.44 10.57 3.81
C THR A 53 -1.17 10.08 5.23
N SER A 54 -2.19 9.53 5.86
CA SER A 54 -2.06 8.87 7.16
C SER A 54 -1.63 7.41 6.99
N TYR A 55 -1.85 6.58 8.01
CA TYR A 55 -1.44 5.16 8.09
C TYR A 55 -2.15 4.19 7.12
N ARG A 56 -2.97 4.70 6.21
CA ARG A 56 -3.68 3.93 5.17
C ARG A 56 -3.09 4.38 3.84
N ASP A 57 -1.95 3.83 3.48
CA ASP A 57 -1.10 4.34 2.38
C ASP A 57 -0.78 3.30 1.29
N HIS A 58 -1.06 2.01 1.50
CA HIS A 58 -0.63 0.91 0.61
C HIS A 58 -0.93 1.17 -0.88
N VAL A 59 -2.17 1.54 -1.20
CA VAL A 59 -2.59 1.77 -2.60
C VAL A 59 -1.97 3.05 -3.16
N GLN A 60 -1.83 4.10 -2.36
CA GLN A 60 -1.21 5.36 -2.80
C GLN A 60 0.30 5.17 -3.04
N ALA A 61 0.98 4.43 -2.16
CA ALA A 61 2.37 4.01 -2.32
C ALA A 61 2.58 3.26 -3.64
N MET A 62 1.70 2.30 -3.97
CA MET A 62 1.76 1.57 -5.24
C MET A 62 1.59 2.48 -6.46
N ILE A 63 0.70 3.47 -6.40
CA ILE A 63 0.47 4.41 -7.51
C ILE A 63 1.64 5.39 -7.66
N LYS A 64 2.30 5.78 -6.57
CA LYS A 64 3.54 6.61 -6.61
C LYS A 64 4.79 5.82 -7.00
N GLY A 65 4.64 4.56 -7.41
CA GLY A 65 5.70 3.80 -8.07
C GLY A 65 6.41 2.76 -7.22
N ILE A 66 6.00 2.56 -5.95
CA ILE A 66 6.50 1.44 -5.16
C ILE A 66 5.85 0.15 -5.68
N SER A 67 6.65 -0.87 -5.99
CA SER A 67 6.08 -2.11 -6.52
C SER A 67 5.22 -2.84 -5.46
N PRO A 68 4.14 -3.55 -5.86
CA PRO A 68 3.35 -4.34 -4.91
C PRO A 68 4.19 -5.34 -4.12
N GLU A 69 5.24 -5.90 -4.73
CA GLU A 69 6.18 -6.82 -4.08
C GLU A 69 6.95 -6.13 -2.95
N ALA A 70 7.45 -4.91 -3.18
CA ALA A 70 8.14 -4.13 -2.16
C ALA A 70 7.19 -3.72 -1.02
N VAL A 71 5.95 -3.34 -1.33
CA VAL A 71 4.91 -3.06 -0.32
C VAL A 71 4.64 -4.30 0.53
N MET A 72 4.43 -5.47 -0.11
CA MET A 72 4.18 -6.71 0.62
C MET A 72 5.39 -7.16 1.44
N ALA A 73 6.61 -7.00 0.91
CA ALA A 73 7.84 -7.28 1.64
C ALA A 73 7.97 -6.41 2.90
N GLU A 74 7.60 -5.13 2.80
CA GLU A 74 7.58 -4.20 3.94
C GLU A 74 6.57 -4.65 5.00
N LEU A 75 5.36 -5.04 4.60
CA LEU A 75 4.34 -5.57 5.50
C LEU A 75 4.79 -6.85 6.24
N TYR A 76 5.60 -7.69 5.58
CA TYR A 76 6.21 -8.88 6.18
C TYR A 76 7.48 -8.58 7.00
N GLY A 77 7.91 -7.32 7.10
CA GLY A 77 9.15 -6.92 7.78
C GLY A 77 10.40 -7.52 7.12
N LYS A 78 10.46 -7.55 5.79
CA LYS A 78 11.59 -8.10 5.02
C LYS A 78 12.48 -6.99 4.48
N GLU A 79 13.76 -7.31 4.28
CA GLU A 79 14.77 -6.39 3.74
C GLU A 79 14.42 -5.83 2.35
N GLY A 80 13.67 -6.59 1.53
CA GLY A 80 13.17 -6.11 0.23
C GLY A 80 12.00 -5.12 0.32
N GLY A 81 11.59 -4.71 1.51
CA GLY A 81 10.57 -3.69 1.72
C GLY A 81 11.01 -2.29 1.27
N CYS A 82 10.07 -1.42 0.97
CA CYS A 82 10.36 -0.05 0.52
C CYS A 82 11.19 0.78 1.52
N VAL A 83 11.19 0.42 2.80
CA VAL A 83 12.09 0.98 3.82
C VAL A 83 12.88 -0.11 4.57
N GLY A 84 13.14 -1.23 3.91
CA GLY A 84 13.93 -2.32 4.46
C GLY A 84 13.26 -3.12 5.57
N GLY A 85 11.92 -3.13 5.64
CA GLY A 85 11.15 -3.90 6.62
C GLY A 85 11.07 -3.26 8.00
N LYS A 86 11.40 -1.97 8.11
CA LYS A 86 11.45 -1.22 9.37
C LYS A 86 10.20 -0.39 9.64
N GLY A 87 9.43 -0.07 8.60
CA GLY A 87 8.25 0.79 8.68
C GLY A 87 6.95 0.04 8.88
N GLY A 88 6.82 -1.13 8.23
CA GLY A 88 5.58 -1.91 8.24
C GLY A 88 4.42 -1.17 7.55
N SER A 89 3.19 -1.41 8.02
CA SER A 89 1.97 -0.95 7.32
C SER A 89 1.75 0.56 7.28
N MET A 90 2.35 1.35 8.16
CA MET A 90 1.98 2.76 8.34
C MET A 90 3.01 3.75 7.80
N HIS A 91 4.15 3.26 7.30
CA HIS A 91 5.34 4.05 7.05
C HIS A 91 5.99 3.66 5.71
N MET A 92 5.31 3.97 4.61
CA MET A 92 5.81 3.74 3.25
C MET A 92 6.31 5.04 2.61
N PHE A 93 7.49 5.00 1.99
CA PHE A 93 8.11 6.17 1.35
C PHE A 93 8.71 5.76 0.00
N SER A 94 8.55 6.61 -1.01
CA SER A 94 9.01 6.42 -2.41
C SER A 94 10.11 7.41 -2.77
#